data_AF-A0A6A3KWU4-F1
#
_entry.id   AF-A0A6A3KWU4-F1
#
_cell.length_a   1.000
_cell.length_b   1.000
_cell.length_c   1.000
_cell.angle_alpha   90.00
_cell.angle_beta   90.00
_cell.angle_gamma   90.00
#
_symmetry.space_group_name_H-M   'P 1'
#
loop_
_entity.id
_entity.type
_entity.pdbx_description
1 polymer ?
#
loop_
_entity_poly.entity_id
_entity_poly.type
_entity_poly.pdbx_seq_one_letter_code
_entity_poly.pdbx_strand_id
1 'polypeptide(L)'
;MWGRTLSTAFALLALVVSAGTSEQQTQQDRQLEAEAEMWGFGSTGCECKSTPRPCLFIHGERNEVENKELQTSSDRFGDMTDHASCCSTIKYASLDTLTVRWTDEKLQDTVCKHALSMSDTSDAVKGAIKDTILVTHSMGALMLAGAVANEKCSIHNSTTWVSMSAPMNGTMASNYVQDICTDDDTQAFRKILTLLGKCPVGAGMKSIAYMGGKYSTMALNKAYVAAQKVYRKHVSAAMCSNENIGIVSKYQLEYLFIGSKVEHNTDEHDGVVTFDSCRGGLPATQFSDSYEDKFYVSKCNHADTAFLNGNSYFRDSIRPVKWFECLL
;
A
#
# COMPACT_ATOMS: atom_id res chain seq x y z
N MET A 1 -21.23 -13.08 30.20
CA MET A 1 -21.21 -12.88 28.73
C MET A 1 -21.81 -11.53 28.29
N TRP A 2 -21.80 -10.47 29.11
CA TRP A 2 -22.27 -9.12 28.73
C TRP A 2 -21.21 -8.00 28.87
N GLY A 3 -19.96 -8.34 29.18
CA GLY A 3 -18.88 -7.37 29.40
C GLY A 3 -18.01 -7.06 28.17
N ARG A 4 -18.17 -7.78 27.05
CA ARG A 4 -17.36 -7.62 25.83
C ARG A 4 -17.98 -6.70 24.78
N THR A 5 -19.26 -6.35 24.92
CA THR A 5 -20.01 -5.52 23.98
C THR A 5 -19.99 -4.03 24.28
N LEU A 6 -19.53 -3.61 25.48
CA LEU A 6 -19.46 -2.19 25.86
C LEU A 6 -18.10 -1.53 25.57
N SER A 7 -16.98 -2.26 25.55
CA SER A 7 -15.67 -1.66 25.25
C SER A 7 -15.51 -1.25 23.78
N THR A 8 -16.34 -1.76 22.86
CA THR A 8 -16.39 -1.31 21.46
C THR A 8 -17.19 -0.02 21.28
N ALA A 9 -18.03 0.36 22.25
CA ALA A 9 -18.95 1.49 22.12
C ALA A 9 -18.30 2.87 22.33
N PHE A 10 -17.19 2.97 23.08
CA PHE A 10 -16.54 4.26 23.36
C PHE A 10 -15.48 4.68 22.35
N ALA A 11 -14.90 3.76 21.57
CA ALA A 11 -13.81 4.08 20.66
C ALA A 11 -14.27 4.49 19.25
N LEU A 12 -15.50 4.13 18.84
CA LEU A 12 -16.04 4.53 17.53
C LEU A 12 -16.66 5.94 17.54
N LEU A 13 -16.99 6.51 18.70
CA LEU A 13 -17.34 7.93 18.82
C LEU A 13 -16.12 8.87 18.83
N ALA A 14 -14.93 8.37 19.20
CA ALA A 14 -13.69 9.14 19.09
C ALA A 14 -13.23 9.32 17.62
N LEU A 15 -13.89 8.65 16.67
CA LEU A 15 -13.66 8.77 15.23
C LEU A 15 -14.45 9.92 14.57
N VAL A 16 -15.22 10.73 15.33
CA VAL A 16 -16.08 11.79 14.76
C VAL A 16 -16.16 13.05 15.62
N VAL A 17 -15.07 13.57 16.20
CA VAL A 17 -14.94 15.01 16.49
C VAL A 17 -13.47 15.44 16.39
N SER A 18 -13.05 15.85 15.20
CA SER A 18 -11.95 16.82 15.08
C SER A 18 -12.16 17.64 13.81
N ALA A 19 -13.20 18.47 13.86
CA ALA A 19 -13.38 19.60 12.97
C ALA A 19 -13.78 20.82 13.81
N GLY A 20 -12.83 21.74 13.98
CA GLY A 20 -13.09 23.16 14.22
C GLY A 20 -13.55 23.59 15.61
N THR A 21 -12.59 23.94 16.47
CA THR A 21 -12.67 25.19 17.24
C THR A 21 -11.30 25.87 17.20
N SER A 22 -11.24 27.01 16.52
CA SER A 22 -10.15 27.96 16.61
C SER A 22 -10.29 28.74 17.92
N GLU A 23 -9.49 28.39 18.92
CA GLU A 23 -9.25 29.27 20.06
C GLU A 23 -7.77 29.65 20.08
N GLN A 24 -7.53 30.95 19.86
CA GLN A 24 -6.24 31.60 20.06
C GLN A 24 -5.85 31.49 21.53
N GLN A 25 -4.71 30.87 21.83
CA GLN A 25 -3.95 31.21 23.04
C GLN A 25 -2.45 31.32 22.75
N THR A 26 -2.04 32.59 22.80
CA THR A 26 -0.73 33.19 23.11
C THR A 26 0.51 32.30 23.30
N GLN A 27 1.47 32.64 22.45
CA GLN A 27 2.91 32.40 22.47
C GLN A 27 3.59 32.56 23.85
N GLN A 28 4.39 31.57 24.24
CA GLN A 28 5.58 31.77 25.07
C GLN A 28 6.73 30.94 24.49
N ASP A 29 7.59 31.61 23.73
CA ASP A 29 8.87 31.09 23.25
C ASP A 29 9.81 30.83 24.44
N ARG A 30 10.14 29.55 24.68
CA ARG A 30 11.37 29.18 25.38
C ARG A 30 12.31 28.57 24.35
N GLN A 31 13.24 29.40 23.88
CA GLN A 31 14.41 28.98 23.13
C GLN A 31 15.21 27.97 23.96
N LEU A 32 15.34 26.75 23.44
CA LEU A 32 16.40 25.83 23.82
C LEU A 32 17.36 25.75 22.64
N GLU A 33 18.54 26.31 22.83
CA GLU A 33 19.67 26.27 21.90
C GLU A 33 20.09 24.83 21.59
N ALA A 34 20.66 24.68 20.39
CA ALA A 34 20.96 23.45 19.70
C ALA A 34 22.03 22.59 20.41
N GLU A 35 21.73 21.30 20.55
CA GLU A 35 22.74 20.22 20.57
C GLU A 35 22.51 19.29 19.38
N ALA A 36 22.62 19.85 18.17
CA ALA A 36 22.47 19.11 16.92
C ALA A 36 23.77 18.44 16.41
N GLU A 37 24.80 18.29 17.26
CA GLU A 37 26.14 17.86 16.82
C GLU A 37 26.66 16.54 17.42
N MET A 38 25.83 15.70 18.05
CA MET A 38 26.33 14.50 18.76
C MET A 38 25.88 13.12 18.26
N TRP A 39 25.17 13.01 17.13
CA TRP A 39 24.76 11.69 16.58
C TRP A 39 24.98 11.55 15.07
N GLY A 40 26.13 12.03 14.58
CA GLY A 40 26.61 11.73 13.24
C GLY A 40 27.16 10.30 13.14
N PHE A 41 26.28 9.30 13.19
CA PHE A 41 26.64 7.97 12.67
C PHE A 41 26.68 8.07 11.15
N GLY A 42 27.88 8.06 10.59
CA GLY A 42 28.12 8.12 9.15
C GLY A 42 27.41 6.98 8.44
N SER A 43 26.26 7.27 7.83
CA SER A 43 25.80 6.50 6.69
C SER A 43 26.42 7.14 5.46
N THR A 44 27.31 6.44 4.76
CA THR A 44 27.52 6.71 3.34
C THR A 44 26.13 6.70 2.69
N GLY A 45 25.71 7.83 2.12
CA GLY A 45 24.39 7.96 1.50
C GLY A 45 24.18 6.86 0.45
N CYS A 46 22.95 6.37 0.32
CA CYS A 46 22.66 5.41 -0.74
C CYS A 46 22.61 6.14 -2.07
N GLU A 47 23.51 5.77 -2.97
CA GLU A 47 23.56 6.28 -4.33
C GLU A 47 22.82 5.32 -5.28
N CYS A 48 22.24 5.89 -6.34
CA CYS A 48 21.59 5.06 -7.35
C CYS A 48 22.62 4.19 -8.08
N LYS A 49 22.37 2.88 -8.13
CA LYS A 49 23.23 1.86 -8.76
C LYS A 49 22.81 1.58 -10.22
N SER A 50 21.81 2.28 -10.73
CA SER A 50 21.30 2.15 -12.10
C SER A 50 21.17 3.51 -12.80
N THR A 51 20.84 3.51 -14.08
CA THR A 51 20.52 4.76 -14.79
C THR A 51 19.23 5.35 -14.21
N PRO A 52 19.23 6.61 -13.74
CA PRO A 52 18.02 7.25 -13.24
C PRO A 52 16.92 7.29 -14.30
N ARG A 53 15.70 6.94 -13.88
CA ARG A 53 14.53 6.80 -14.76
C ARG A 53 13.31 7.47 -14.14
N PRO A 54 12.30 7.84 -14.93
CA PRO A 54 11.03 8.30 -14.38
C PRO A 54 10.39 7.24 -13.49
N CYS A 55 9.88 7.65 -12.33
CA CYS A 55 9.22 6.79 -11.37
C CYS A 55 7.72 7.10 -11.31
N LEU A 56 6.91 6.04 -11.43
CA LEU A 56 5.46 6.11 -11.28
C LEU A 56 5.02 5.34 -10.04
N PHE A 57 4.45 6.06 -9.09
CA PHE A 57 3.89 5.53 -7.86
C PHE A 57 2.39 5.29 -8.03
N ILE A 58 1.94 4.06 -7.77
CA ILE A 58 0.56 3.61 -7.94
C ILE A 58 0.06 3.11 -6.59
N HIS A 59 -0.88 3.85 -6.01
CA HIS A 59 -1.40 3.57 -4.67
C HIS A 59 -2.41 2.41 -4.66
N GLY A 60 -2.75 1.96 -3.46
CA GLY A 60 -3.75 0.92 -3.21
C GLY A 60 -5.18 1.45 -3.04
N GLU A 61 -5.95 0.75 -2.22
CA GLU A 61 -7.34 1.09 -1.90
C GLU A 61 -7.44 2.44 -1.15
N ARG A 62 -8.66 2.99 -1.02
CA ARG A 62 -9.04 4.21 -0.27
C ARG A 62 -9.02 5.56 -0.99
N ASN A 63 -8.86 5.61 -2.31
CA ASN A 63 -9.00 6.86 -3.06
C ASN A 63 -10.27 6.85 -3.92
N GLU A 64 -11.15 7.82 -3.72
CA GLU A 64 -12.37 8.02 -4.53
C GLU A 64 -12.17 9.07 -5.63
N VAL A 65 -11.20 9.98 -5.45
CA VAL A 65 -10.99 11.10 -6.36
C VAL A 65 -9.92 10.73 -7.40
N GLU A 66 -10.36 10.31 -8.57
CA GLU A 66 -9.47 10.12 -9.72
C GLU A 66 -9.04 11.47 -10.31
N ASN A 67 -7.73 11.63 -10.55
CA ASN A 67 -7.21 12.74 -11.34
C ASN A 67 -6.74 12.22 -12.71
N LYS A 68 -7.15 12.90 -13.78
CA LYS A 68 -6.80 12.53 -15.16
C LYS A 68 -5.31 12.61 -15.46
N GLU A 69 -4.64 13.56 -14.81
CA GLU A 69 -3.22 13.82 -14.99
C GLU A 69 -2.41 13.21 -13.85
N LEU A 70 -1.12 12.95 -14.11
CA LEU A 70 -0.20 12.48 -13.09
C LEU A 70 0.15 13.59 -12.10
N GLN A 71 0.08 13.27 -10.81
CA GLN A 71 0.30 14.21 -9.72
C GLN A 71 1.79 14.27 -9.34
N THR A 72 2.21 15.37 -8.70
CA THR A 72 3.55 15.54 -8.13
C THR A 72 3.61 15.25 -6.63
N SER A 73 2.47 15.03 -6.00
CA SER A 73 2.34 14.64 -4.60
C SER A 73 1.19 13.64 -4.43
N SER A 74 1.17 12.97 -3.28
CA SER A 74 0.11 12.03 -2.91
C SER A 74 -0.07 12.02 -1.40
N ASP A 75 -1.31 11.87 -0.94
CA ASP A 75 -1.63 11.57 0.47
C ASP A 75 -1.55 10.06 0.78
N ARG A 76 -1.23 9.23 -0.23
CA ARG A 76 -1.14 7.76 -0.13
C ARG A 76 0.27 7.21 -0.04
N PHE A 77 1.26 8.05 -0.30
CA PHE A 77 2.66 7.74 -0.13
C PHE A 77 3.31 8.80 0.76
N GLY A 78 4.34 8.40 1.50
CA GLY A 78 5.27 9.37 2.10
C GLY A 78 5.98 10.18 1.00
N ASP A 79 6.50 11.35 1.38
CA ASP A 79 7.30 12.15 0.47
C ASP A 79 8.64 11.45 0.18
N MET A 80 8.86 11.11 -1.09
CA MET A 80 10.06 10.42 -1.57
C MET A 80 11.00 11.32 -2.36
N THR A 81 10.74 12.64 -2.43
CA THR A 81 11.48 13.59 -3.27
C THR A 81 13.00 13.52 -3.03
N ASP A 82 13.42 13.44 -1.77
CA ASP A 82 14.84 13.37 -1.38
C ASP A 82 15.32 11.94 -1.07
N HIS A 83 14.47 10.94 -1.28
CA HIS A 83 14.68 9.55 -0.87
C HIS A 83 14.66 8.55 -2.03
N ALA A 84 14.77 9.06 -3.27
CA ALA A 84 14.58 8.27 -4.48
C ALA A 84 15.64 8.63 -5.54
N SER A 85 16.92 8.42 -5.21
CA SER A 85 18.06 8.82 -6.05
C SER A 85 18.05 8.21 -7.47
N CYS A 86 17.37 7.07 -7.66
CA CYS A 86 17.17 6.47 -8.99
C CYS A 86 15.99 7.02 -9.79
N CYS A 87 15.20 7.92 -9.22
CA CYS A 87 14.09 8.56 -9.89
C CYS A 87 14.53 9.88 -10.51
N SER A 88 14.56 9.97 -11.84
CA SER A 88 14.81 11.25 -12.53
C SER A 88 13.61 12.21 -12.41
N THR A 89 12.42 11.65 -12.25
CA THR A 89 11.20 12.37 -11.87
C THR A 89 10.30 11.44 -11.07
N ILE A 90 9.48 11.99 -10.18
CA ILE A 90 8.50 11.24 -9.40
C ILE A 90 7.11 11.72 -9.77
N LYS A 91 6.24 10.79 -10.13
CA LYS A 91 4.83 11.03 -10.40
C LYS A 91 3.97 10.02 -9.67
N TYR A 92 2.77 10.46 -9.30
CA TYR A 92 1.77 9.65 -8.61
C TYR A 92 0.52 9.52 -9.48
N ALA A 93 0.06 8.29 -9.67
CA ALA A 93 -1.26 8.03 -10.25
C ALA A 93 -2.32 8.14 -9.15
N SER A 94 -3.30 9.03 -9.33
CA SER A 94 -4.44 9.20 -8.43
C SER A 94 -5.66 8.53 -9.07
N LEU A 95 -5.96 7.30 -8.67
CA LEU A 95 -6.93 6.42 -9.31
C LEU A 95 -8.14 6.20 -8.41
N ASP A 96 -9.36 6.08 -8.97
CA ASP A 96 -10.49 5.63 -8.16
C ASP A 96 -10.32 4.14 -7.83
N THR A 97 -10.09 3.90 -6.56
CA THR A 97 -9.79 2.61 -5.95
C THR A 97 -10.73 2.30 -4.79
N LEU A 98 -11.66 3.20 -4.50
CA LEU A 98 -12.72 3.00 -3.52
C LEU A 98 -13.96 2.40 -4.22
N THR A 99 -14.34 2.98 -5.36
CA THR A 99 -15.58 2.64 -6.07
C THR A 99 -15.35 1.69 -7.25
N VAL A 100 -14.11 1.57 -7.73
CA VAL A 100 -13.75 0.74 -8.88
C VAL A 100 -12.91 -0.48 -8.45
N ARG A 101 -13.15 -1.62 -9.09
CA ARG A 101 -12.44 -2.88 -8.83
C ARG A 101 -11.08 -2.87 -9.53
N TRP A 102 -10.06 -3.49 -8.95
CA TRP A 102 -8.76 -3.66 -9.64
C TRP A 102 -8.85 -4.48 -10.94
N THR A 103 -9.92 -5.27 -11.10
CA THR A 103 -10.23 -6.04 -12.31
C THR A 103 -11.00 -5.25 -13.37
N ASP A 104 -11.35 -3.99 -13.12
CA ASP A 104 -12.07 -3.16 -14.07
C ASP A 104 -11.18 -2.81 -15.27
N GLU A 105 -11.71 -2.97 -16.48
CA GLU A 105 -10.93 -2.78 -17.71
C GLU A 105 -10.49 -1.33 -17.89
N LYS A 106 -11.34 -0.34 -17.54
CA LYS A 106 -11.00 1.07 -17.71
C LYS A 106 -9.94 1.51 -16.71
N LEU A 107 -10.04 1.03 -15.46
CA LEU A 107 -9.02 1.28 -14.46
C LEU A 107 -7.65 0.72 -14.91
N GLN A 108 -7.64 -0.50 -15.47
CA GLN A 108 -6.44 -1.11 -16.03
C GLN A 108 -5.89 -0.36 -17.24
N ASP A 109 -6.77 0.12 -18.13
CA ASP A 109 -6.38 0.97 -19.26
C ASP A 109 -5.74 2.28 -18.77
N THR A 110 -6.30 2.90 -17.73
CA THR A 110 -5.74 4.13 -17.11
C THR A 110 -4.37 3.86 -16.49
N VAL A 111 -4.19 2.75 -15.78
CA VAL A 111 -2.88 2.35 -15.23
C VAL A 111 -1.83 2.20 -16.33
N CYS A 112 -2.17 1.49 -17.41
CA CYS A 112 -1.27 1.32 -18.55
C CYS A 112 -0.97 2.65 -19.26
N LYS A 113 -2.00 3.49 -19.47
CA LYS A 113 -1.82 4.82 -20.07
C LYS A 113 -0.84 5.67 -19.27
N HIS A 114 -1.00 5.71 -17.95
CA HIS A 114 -0.08 6.44 -17.09
C HIS A 114 1.34 5.88 -17.15
N ALA A 115 1.50 4.56 -17.05
CA ALA A 115 2.81 3.92 -17.12
C ALA A 115 3.51 4.17 -18.46
N LEU A 116 2.79 4.09 -19.59
CA LEU A 116 3.32 4.38 -20.92
C LEU A 116 3.73 5.86 -21.09
N SER A 117 3.02 6.78 -20.42
CA SER A 117 3.30 8.22 -20.51
C SER A 117 4.55 8.68 -19.75
N MET A 118 5.13 7.82 -18.90
CA MET A 118 6.26 8.21 -18.04
C MET A 118 7.57 8.42 -18.79
N SER A 119 7.76 7.75 -19.93
CA SER A 119 9.03 7.72 -20.66
C SER A 119 8.75 7.79 -22.15
N ASP A 120 9.37 8.75 -22.84
CA ASP A 120 9.27 8.95 -24.29
C ASP A 120 9.79 7.75 -25.10
N THR A 121 10.55 6.86 -24.47
CA THR A 121 11.03 5.63 -25.08
C THR A 121 10.00 4.51 -25.08
N SER A 122 8.91 4.63 -24.30
CA SER A 122 7.82 3.66 -24.28
C SER A 122 7.19 3.51 -25.65
N ASP A 123 6.83 2.28 -26.02
CA ASP A 123 6.19 1.99 -27.29
C ASP A 123 4.67 2.02 -27.09
N ALA A 124 4.06 3.19 -27.27
CA ALA A 124 2.62 3.38 -27.11
C ALA A 124 1.80 2.55 -28.13
N VAL A 125 2.37 2.24 -29.30
CA VAL A 125 1.70 1.44 -30.34
C VAL A 125 1.62 -0.01 -29.94
N LYS A 126 2.70 -0.57 -29.39
CA LYS A 126 2.75 -1.96 -28.88
C LYS A 126 2.33 -2.08 -27.41
N GLY A 127 2.03 -0.97 -26.75
CA GLY A 127 1.74 -0.92 -25.32
C GLY A 127 2.89 -1.41 -24.44
N ALA A 128 4.16 -1.19 -24.83
CA ALA A 128 5.31 -1.63 -24.05
C ALA A 128 5.89 -0.49 -23.20
N ILE A 129 5.79 -0.61 -21.87
CA ILE A 129 6.34 0.33 -20.89
C ILE A 129 7.85 0.13 -20.83
N LYS A 130 8.61 1.19 -21.12
CA LYS A 130 10.08 1.17 -21.15
C LYS A 130 10.68 2.21 -20.22
N ASP A 131 11.90 1.93 -19.76
CA ASP A 131 12.79 2.86 -19.07
C ASP A 131 12.09 3.64 -17.95
N THR A 132 11.27 2.92 -17.17
CA THR A 132 10.42 3.45 -16.10
C THR A 132 10.63 2.60 -14.84
N ILE A 133 10.56 3.21 -13.66
CA ILE A 133 10.48 2.48 -12.38
C ILE A 133 9.03 2.55 -11.91
N LEU A 134 8.35 1.41 -11.91
CA LEU A 134 6.98 1.27 -11.44
C LEU A 134 7.02 0.91 -9.95
N VAL A 135 6.41 1.75 -9.12
CA VAL A 135 6.35 1.57 -7.66
C VAL A 135 4.90 1.34 -7.28
N THR A 136 4.56 0.14 -6.81
CA THR A 136 3.18 -0.19 -6.45
C THR A 136 3.03 -0.48 -4.97
N HIS A 137 1.97 0.04 -4.37
CA HIS A 137 1.57 -0.29 -3.00
C HIS A 137 0.20 -0.94 -2.98
N SER A 138 0.05 -1.97 -2.14
CA SER A 138 -1.24 -2.59 -1.86
C SER A 138 -1.99 -2.97 -3.14
N MET A 139 -3.26 -2.61 -3.28
CA MET A 139 -4.07 -2.90 -4.47
C MET A 139 -3.46 -2.37 -5.79
N GLY A 140 -2.57 -1.36 -5.75
CA GLY A 140 -1.85 -0.87 -6.91
C GLY A 140 -1.06 -1.94 -7.64
N ALA A 141 -0.53 -2.91 -6.89
CA ALA A 141 0.19 -4.04 -7.47
C ALA A 141 -0.74 -4.97 -8.27
N LEU A 142 -1.96 -5.22 -7.76
CA LEU A 142 -2.98 -5.99 -8.48
C LEU A 142 -3.46 -5.27 -9.73
N MET A 143 -3.64 -3.94 -9.68
CA MET A 143 -4.07 -3.16 -10.84
C MET A 143 -3.06 -3.26 -11.98
N LEU A 144 -1.77 -3.05 -11.70
CA LEU A 144 -0.70 -3.21 -12.70
C LEU A 144 -0.59 -4.65 -13.19
N ALA A 145 -0.58 -5.62 -12.27
CA ALA A 145 -0.51 -7.05 -12.61
C ALA A 145 -1.67 -7.48 -13.50
N GLY A 146 -2.89 -7.05 -13.16
CA GLY A 146 -4.12 -7.34 -13.89
C GLY A 146 -4.12 -6.71 -15.28
N ALA A 147 -3.69 -5.45 -15.40
CA ALA A 147 -3.60 -4.77 -16.68
C ALA A 147 -2.63 -5.48 -17.64
N VAL A 148 -1.48 -5.91 -17.15
CA VAL A 148 -0.51 -6.69 -17.95
C VAL A 148 -1.02 -8.11 -18.24
N ALA A 149 -1.70 -8.76 -17.29
CA ALA A 149 -2.28 -10.09 -17.49
C ALA A 149 -3.41 -10.09 -18.53
N ASN A 150 -4.13 -8.97 -18.64
CA ASN A 150 -5.19 -8.74 -19.61
C ASN A 150 -4.71 -8.05 -20.89
N GLU A 151 -3.39 -8.03 -21.12
CA GLU A 151 -2.76 -7.53 -22.35
C GLU A 151 -3.06 -6.05 -22.66
N LYS A 152 -3.42 -5.25 -21.64
CA LYS A 152 -3.62 -3.80 -21.79
C LYS A 152 -2.28 -3.07 -22.02
N CYS A 153 -1.21 -3.60 -21.46
CA CYS A 153 0.17 -3.19 -21.71
C CYS A 153 1.14 -4.32 -21.33
N SER A 154 2.44 -4.12 -21.58
CA SER A 154 3.51 -5.04 -21.24
C SER A 154 4.68 -4.31 -20.57
N ILE A 155 5.42 -5.04 -19.73
CA ILE A 155 6.61 -4.53 -19.04
C ILE A 155 7.85 -4.98 -19.82
N HIS A 156 8.58 -4.01 -20.39
CA HIS A 156 9.86 -4.25 -21.07
C HIS A 156 11.00 -4.50 -20.07
N ASN A 157 12.11 -5.09 -20.53
CA ASN A 157 13.26 -5.39 -19.66
C ASN A 157 13.99 -4.15 -19.12
N SER A 158 13.82 -2.98 -19.73
CA SER A 158 14.34 -1.70 -19.24
C SER A 158 13.50 -1.08 -18.13
N THR A 159 12.33 -1.66 -17.82
CA THR A 159 11.43 -1.22 -16.76
C THR A 159 11.66 -2.06 -15.51
N THR A 160 11.72 -1.39 -14.36
CA THR A 160 11.86 -2.03 -13.05
C THR A 160 10.53 -1.94 -12.30
N TRP A 161 10.08 -3.03 -11.68
CA TRP A 161 8.87 -3.02 -10.85
C TRP A 161 9.23 -3.31 -9.39
N VAL A 162 8.99 -2.32 -8.53
CA VAL A 162 9.12 -2.37 -7.07
C VAL A 162 7.73 -2.46 -6.46
N SER A 163 7.47 -3.44 -5.60
CA SER A 163 6.14 -3.65 -5.00
C SER A 163 6.18 -3.71 -3.48
N MET A 164 5.11 -3.23 -2.84
CA MET A 164 5.04 -3.12 -1.38
C MET A 164 3.66 -3.54 -0.90
N SER A 165 3.59 -4.50 0.03
CA SER A 165 2.35 -4.97 0.67
C SER A 165 1.23 -5.36 -0.31
N ALA A 166 1.58 -5.98 -1.44
CA ALA A 166 0.64 -6.36 -2.49
C ALA A 166 -0.32 -7.48 -2.05
N PRO A 167 -1.66 -7.35 -2.06
CA PRO A 167 -2.55 -8.45 -1.72
C PRO A 167 -2.70 -9.44 -2.89
N MET A 168 -1.65 -10.16 -3.28
CA MET A 168 -1.67 -11.05 -4.47
C MET A 168 -2.56 -12.30 -4.29
N ASN A 169 -2.97 -12.62 -3.06
CA ASN A 169 -4.01 -13.60 -2.75
C ASN A 169 -5.28 -12.92 -2.19
N GLY A 170 -5.40 -11.60 -2.30
CA GLY A 170 -6.38 -10.80 -1.56
C GLY A 170 -6.04 -10.62 -0.09
N THR A 171 -7.01 -10.14 0.69
CA THR A 171 -6.86 -9.87 2.11
C THR A 171 -8.07 -10.35 2.90
N MET A 172 -7.82 -10.93 4.08
CA MET A 172 -8.87 -11.27 5.04
C MET A 172 -9.55 -10.02 5.62
N ALA A 173 -8.91 -8.85 5.60
CA ALA A 173 -9.52 -7.60 6.01
C ALA A 173 -10.72 -7.22 5.11
N SER A 174 -10.65 -7.54 3.81
CA SER A 174 -11.79 -7.39 2.91
C SER A 174 -12.96 -8.28 3.32
N ASN A 175 -12.68 -9.53 3.69
CA ASN A 175 -13.71 -10.44 4.16
C ASN A 175 -14.36 -9.93 5.44
N TYR A 176 -13.55 -9.54 6.43
CA TYR A 176 -14.01 -8.99 7.70
C TYR A 176 -14.91 -7.75 7.53
N VAL A 177 -14.50 -6.77 6.71
CA VAL A 177 -15.31 -5.56 6.50
C VAL A 177 -16.60 -5.87 5.72
N GLN A 178 -16.57 -6.86 4.82
CA GLN A 178 -17.78 -7.33 4.15
C GLN A 178 -18.73 -8.03 5.13
N ASP A 179 -18.24 -8.89 6.01
CA ASP A 179 -19.01 -9.54 7.09
C ASP A 179 -19.74 -8.51 7.96
N ILE A 180 -19.06 -7.42 8.36
CA ILE A 180 -19.70 -6.34 9.13
C ILE A 180 -20.92 -5.77 8.40
N CYS A 181 -20.86 -5.66 7.06
CA CYS A 181 -21.93 -5.08 6.26
C CYS A 181 -22.99 -6.09 5.78
N THR A 182 -22.82 -7.39 6.00
CA THR A 182 -23.72 -8.44 5.47
C THR A 182 -24.27 -9.37 6.55
N ASP A 183 -23.51 -9.62 7.62
CA ASP A 183 -23.91 -10.56 8.67
C ASP A 183 -24.98 -9.95 9.60
N ASP A 184 -25.84 -10.82 10.13
CA ASP A 184 -26.94 -10.40 11.00
C ASP A 184 -26.49 -10.18 12.46
N ASP A 185 -25.42 -10.83 12.89
CA ASP A 185 -24.83 -10.65 14.22
C ASP A 185 -24.23 -9.24 14.42
N THR A 186 -23.93 -8.52 13.32
CA THR A 186 -23.46 -7.13 13.32
C THR A 186 -24.56 -6.13 12.97
N GLN A 187 -25.85 -6.53 12.95
CA GLN A 187 -26.95 -5.71 12.41
C GLN A 187 -27.03 -4.29 12.99
N ALA A 188 -26.79 -4.12 14.30
CA ALA A 188 -26.80 -2.80 14.94
C ALA A 188 -25.67 -1.89 14.39
N PHE A 189 -24.47 -2.44 14.22
CA PHE A 189 -23.33 -1.74 13.61
C PHE A 189 -23.54 -1.50 12.11
N ARG A 190 -24.08 -2.50 11.38
CA ARG A 190 -24.44 -2.37 9.97
C ARG A 190 -25.35 -1.18 9.73
N LYS A 191 -26.41 -1.01 10.54
CA LYS A 191 -27.34 0.13 10.43
C LYS A 191 -26.63 1.47 10.61
N ILE A 192 -25.76 1.60 11.60
CA ILE A 192 -24.97 2.83 11.83
C ILE A 192 -24.02 3.09 10.65
N LEU A 193 -23.30 2.07 10.20
CA LEU A 193 -22.36 2.20 9.07
C LEU A 193 -23.06 2.48 7.75
N THR A 194 -24.28 1.98 7.54
CA THR A 194 -25.12 2.35 6.39
C THR A 194 -25.51 3.83 6.44
N LEU A 195 -25.89 4.37 7.61
CA LEU A 195 -26.17 5.79 7.76
C LEU A 195 -24.95 6.68 7.49
N LEU A 196 -23.75 6.18 7.85
CA LEU A 196 -22.47 6.85 7.60
C LEU A 196 -21.89 6.60 6.20
N GLY A 197 -22.61 5.90 5.32
CA GLY A 197 -22.15 5.57 3.95
C GLY A 197 -20.97 4.61 3.89
N LYS A 198 -20.65 3.91 4.98
CA LYS A 198 -19.58 2.90 5.06
C LYS A 198 -20.05 1.50 4.69
N CYS A 199 -21.36 1.25 4.74
CA CYS A 199 -22.00 0.06 4.18
C CYS A 199 -23.00 0.47 3.09
N PRO A 200 -23.07 -0.25 1.95
CA PRO A 200 -22.27 -1.43 1.61
C PRO A 200 -20.82 -1.07 1.30
N VAL A 201 -19.92 -2.03 1.50
CA VAL A 201 -18.49 -1.86 1.19
C VAL A 201 -18.29 -1.48 -0.29
N GLY A 202 -17.38 -0.54 -0.54
CA GLY A 202 -17.00 -0.09 -1.89
C GLY A 202 -16.47 -1.23 -2.77
N ALA A 203 -16.56 -1.06 -4.10
CA ALA A 203 -16.19 -2.14 -5.02
C ALA A 203 -14.69 -2.46 -4.97
N GLY A 204 -13.84 -1.46 -4.72
CA GLY A 204 -12.39 -1.64 -4.56
C GLY A 204 -12.08 -2.62 -3.43
N MET A 205 -12.52 -2.30 -2.22
CA MET A 205 -12.34 -3.19 -1.06
C MET A 205 -12.99 -4.57 -1.26
N LYS A 206 -14.16 -4.67 -1.89
CA LYS A 206 -14.75 -5.98 -2.25
C LYS A 206 -13.90 -6.79 -3.23
N SER A 207 -13.22 -6.12 -4.16
CA SER A 207 -12.40 -6.76 -5.19
C SER A 207 -11.10 -7.35 -4.68
N ILE A 208 -10.70 -7.02 -3.44
CA ILE A 208 -9.53 -7.60 -2.79
C ILE A 208 -9.89 -8.68 -1.75
N ALA A 209 -11.07 -9.28 -1.85
CA ALA A 209 -11.47 -10.43 -1.04
C ALA A 209 -10.44 -11.57 -1.16
N TYR A 210 -10.18 -12.25 -0.04
CA TYR A 210 -9.16 -13.30 0.01
C TYR A 210 -9.54 -14.47 -0.92
N MET A 211 -8.57 -14.94 -1.70
CA MET A 211 -8.74 -16.00 -2.68
C MET A 211 -9.26 -17.28 -2.01
N GLY A 212 -10.35 -17.83 -2.55
CA GLY A 212 -11.03 -18.99 -1.96
C GLY A 212 -11.84 -18.71 -0.68
N GLY A 213 -11.86 -17.47 -0.18
CA GLY A 213 -12.68 -17.05 0.95
C GLY A 213 -14.15 -16.79 0.59
N LYS A 214 -14.99 -16.54 1.62
CA LYS A 214 -16.46 -16.35 1.54
C LYS A 214 -16.92 -15.40 0.44
N TYR A 215 -16.18 -14.31 0.21
CA TYR A 215 -16.56 -13.26 -0.74
C TYR A 215 -15.82 -13.32 -2.09
N SER A 216 -14.91 -14.28 -2.27
CA SER A 216 -14.22 -14.42 -3.55
C SER A 216 -15.04 -15.24 -4.54
N THR A 217 -15.04 -14.82 -5.79
CA THR A 217 -15.68 -15.53 -6.89
C THR A 217 -14.66 -16.34 -7.68
N MET A 218 -15.12 -17.31 -8.48
CA MET A 218 -14.23 -18.03 -9.41
C MET A 218 -13.53 -17.09 -10.38
N ALA A 219 -14.21 -16.04 -10.85
CA ALA A 219 -13.63 -15.04 -11.73
C ALA A 219 -12.51 -14.25 -11.03
N LEU A 220 -12.74 -13.83 -9.78
CA LEU A 220 -11.73 -13.13 -8.98
C LEU A 220 -10.52 -14.04 -8.68
N ASN A 221 -10.76 -15.31 -8.32
CA ASN A 221 -9.69 -16.30 -8.13
C ASN A 221 -8.86 -16.47 -9.41
N LYS A 222 -9.50 -16.57 -10.58
CA LYS A 222 -8.79 -16.66 -11.87
C LYS A 222 -7.96 -15.40 -12.15
N ALA A 223 -8.49 -14.22 -11.82
CA ALA A 223 -7.77 -12.96 -11.96
C ALA A 223 -6.52 -12.93 -11.06
N TYR A 224 -6.61 -13.39 -9.80
CA TYR A 224 -5.43 -13.50 -8.93
C TYR A 224 -4.37 -14.42 -9.52
N VAL A 225 -4.72 -15.62 -10.00
CA VAL A 225 -3.75 -16.55 -10.61
C VAL A 225 -3.00 -15.88 -11.78
N ALA A 226 -3.74 -15.14 -12.62
CA ALA A 226 -3.15 -14.43 -13.75
C ALA A 226 -2.23 -13.28 -13.30
N ALA A 227 -2.69 -12.46 -12.35
CA ALA A 227 -1.93 -11.37 -11.77
C ALA A 227 -0.64 -11.87 -11.08
N GLN A 228 -0.72 -12.94 -10.29
CA GLN A 228 0.43 -13.56 -9.63
C GLN A 228 1.47 -14.08 -10.64
N LYS A 229 1.03 -14.65 -11.77
CA LYS A 229 1.94 -15.10 -12.84
C LYS A 229 2.72 -13.91 -13.41
N VAL A 230 2.06 -12.78 -13.64
CA VAL A 230 2.70 -11.54 -14.08
C VAL A 230 3.64 -11.02 -13.00
N TYR A 231 3.19 -10.96 -11.74
CA TYR A 231 3.96 -10.49 -10.60
C TYR A 231 5.28 -11.25 -10.47
N ARG A 232 5.23 -12.59 -10.37
CA ARG A 232 6.43 -13.43 -10.27
C ARG A 232 7.38 -13.31 -11.46
N LYS A 233 6.86 -12.96 -12.65
CA LYS A 233 7.66 -12.81 -13.87
C LYS A 233 8.38 -11.47 -13.93
N HIS A 234 7.77 -10.40 -13.41
CA HIS A 234 8.20 -9.03 -13.68
C HIS A 234 8.62 -8.23 -12.44
N VAL A 235 8.20 -8.63 -11.24
CA VAL A 235 8.60 -7.93 -10.01
C VAL A 235 10.11 -8.06 -9.82
N SER A 236 10.77 -6.92 -9.66
CA SER A 236 12.23 -6.82 -9.51
C SER A 236 12.66 -6.76 -8.05
N ALA A 237 11.77 -6.26 -7.19
CA ALA A 237 11.96 -6.09 -5.76
C ALA A 237 10.59 -6.04 -5.06
N ALA A 238 10.51 -6.59 -3.85
CA ALA A 238 9.28 -6.55 -3.07
C ALA A 238 9.57 -6.36 -1.58
N MET A 239 8.84 -5.45 -0.95
CA MET A 239 8.77 -5.33 0.51
C MET A 239 7.44 -5.92 0.99
N CYS A 240 7.54 -6.94 1.82
CA CYS A 240 6.41 -7.53 2.52
C CYS A 240 6.63 -7.39 4.03
N SER A 241 5.60 -7.58 4.84
CA SER A 241 5.77 -7.59 6.30
C SER A 241 5.22 -8.86 6.94
N ASN A 242 5.85 -9.25 8.03
CA ASN A 242 5.40 -10.33 8.90
C ASN A 242 5.05 -9.85 10.33
N GLU A 243 4.90 -8.54 10.53
CA GLU A 243 4.43 -7.93 11.79
C GLU A 243 3.71 -6.60 11.49
N ASN A 244 2.83 -6.16 12.39
CA ASN A 244 1.99 -4.96 12.24
C ASN A 244 2.25 -3.87 13.30
N ILE A 245 3.32 -3.95 14.09
CA ILE A 245 3.65 -3.00 15.17
C ILE A 245 4.23 -1.67 14.64
N GLY A 246 4.84 -1.68 13.46
CA GLY A 246 5.16 -0.47 12.71
C GLY A 246 5.89 0.67 13.46
N ILE A 247 5.74 1.89 12.93
CA ILE A 247 6.22 3.15 13.50
C ILE A 247 5.11 3.78 14.33
N VAL A 248 5.44 4.25 15.54
CA VAL A 248 4.49 4.95 16.43
C VAL A 248 3.94 6.18 15.71
N SER A 249 2.66 6.10 15.34
CA SER A 249 1.96 7.10 14.53
C SER A 249 0.45 6.98 14.74
N LYS A 250 -0.32 7.94 14.21
CA LYS A 250 -1.80 7.86 14.18
C LYS A 250 -2.30 6.59 13.47
N TYR A 251 -1.55 6.12 12.47
CA TYR A 251 -1.88 4.92 11.69
C TYR A 251 -1.67 3.64 12.49
N GLN A 252 -0.71 3.63 13.42
CA GLN A 252 -0.38 2.45 14.20
C GLN A 252 -1.57 1.92 15.01
N LEU A 253 -2.35 2.82 15.62
CA LEU A 253 -3.55 2.43 16.37
C LEU A 253 -4.60 1.75 15.47
N GLU A 254 -4.78 2.27 14.25
CA GLU A 254 -5.70 1.68 13.27
C GLU A 254 -5.25 0.28 12.86
N TYR A 255 -3.98 0.09 12.51
CA TYR A 255 -3.49 -1.21 12.01
C TYR A 255 -3.33 -2.27 13.10
N LEU A 256 -3.04 -1.89 14.36
CA LEU A 256 -3.13 -2.81 15.49
C LEU A 256 -4.56 -3.26 15.72
N PHE A 257 -5.52 -2.32 15.64
CA PHE A 257 -6.93 -2.66 15.79
C PHE A 257 -7.36 -3.64 14.70
N ILE A 258 -7.12 -3.33 13.42
CA ILE A 258 -7.48 -4.21 12.31
C ILE A 258 -6.79 -5.58 12.47
N GLY A 259 -5.47 -5.59 12.69
CA GLY A 259 -4.72 -6.84 12.84
C GLY A 259 -5.17 -7.71 14.03
N SER A 260 -5.70 -7.10 15.10
CA SER A 260 -6.25 -7.84 16.25
C SER A 260 -7.69 -8.37 16.06
N LYS A 261 -8.40 -7.85 15.06
CA LYS A 261 -9.82 -8.17 14.80
C LYS A 261 -10.03 -9.08 13.62
N VAL A 262 -9.19 -8.94 12.60
CA VAL A 262 -9.24 -9.76 11.39
C VAL A 262 -8.59 -11.10 11.69
N GLU A 263 -9.29 -12.19 11.39
CA GLU A 263 -8.72 -13.54 11.44
C GLU A 263 -7.84 -13.78 10.21
N HIS A 264 -6.55 -13.45 10.33
CA HIS A 264 -5.57 -13.58 9.24
C HIS A 264 -5.11 -15.03 9.00
N ASN A 265 -5.44 -15.97 9.90
CA ASN A 265 -4.94 -17.36 9.94
C ASN A 265 -3.41 -17.50 10.10
N THR A 266 -2.73 -16.41 10.42
CA THR A 266 -1.29 -16.33 10.72
C THR A 266 -1.04 -15.03 11.47
N ASP A 267 0.03 -14.96 12.26
CA ASP A 267 0.51 -13.72 12.87
C ASP A 267 1.44 -12.92 11.91
N GLU A 268 1.82 -13.52 10.77
CA GLU A 268 2.68 -12.89 9.77
C GLU A 268 1.87 -11.98 8.83
N HIS A 269 1.59 -10.75 9.26
CA HIS A 269 0.86 -9.77 8.45
C HIS A 269 1.22 -8.32 8.81
N ASP A 270 1.02 -7.41 7.87
CA ASP A 270 1.21 -5.96 8.07
C ASP A 270 -0.01 -5.26 8.71
N GLY A 271 -1.01 -6.05 9.12
CA GLY A 271 -2.29 -5.59 9.66
C GLY A 271 -3.43 -5.64 8.64
N VAL A 272 -3.12 -5.78 7.35
CA VAL A 272 -4.11 -5.92 6.28
C VAL A 272 -3.77 -7.13 5.40
N VAL A 273 -2.52 -7.25 4.96
CA VAL A 273 -2.05 -8.25 4.02
C VAL A 273 -1.12 -9.21 4.75
N THR A 274 -1.35 -10.50 4.57
CA THR A 274 -0.46 -11.54 5.12
C THR A 274 0.84 -11.58 4.32
N PHE A 275 1.93 -11.97 4.95
CA PHE A 275 3.22 -12.16 4.29
C PHE A 275 3.08 -13.09 3.07
N ASP A 276 2.32 -14.18 3.20
CA ASP A 276 2.05 -15.10 2.10
C ASP A 276 1.32 -14.45 0.92
N SER A 277 0.26 -13.68 1.19
CA SER A 277 -0.44 -12.93 0.14
C SER A 277 0.48 -11.90 -0.51
N CYS A 278 1.35 -11.23 0.26
CA CYS A 278 2.32 -10.27 -0.27
C CYS A 278 3.32 -10.87 -1.25
N ARG A 279 3.83 -12.06 -0.95
CA ARG A 279 4.83 -12.72 -1.80
C ARG A 279 4.27 -13.14 -3.17
N GLY A 280 2.95 -13.28 -3.33
CA GLY A 280 2.33 -13.67 -4.60
C GLY A 280 2.88 -14.97 -5.18
N GLY A 281 3.29 -15.90 -4.32
CA GLY A 281 3.90 -17.17 -4.69
C GLY A 281 5.41 -17.15 -4.96
N LEU A 282 6.10 -16.03 -4.71
CA LEU A 282 7.57 -16.05 -4.58
C LEU A 282 7.97 -16.87 -3.34
N PRO A 283 9.02 -17.72 -3.40
CA PRO A 283 9.47 -18.49 -2.25
C PRO A 283 9.85 -17.59 -1.07
N ALA A 284 9.43 -17.97 0.15
CA ALA A 284 9.81 -17.24 1.36
C ALA A 284 11.34 -17.15 1.55
N THR A 285 12.09 -18.15 1.07
CA THR A 285 13.56 -18.18 1.11
C THR A 285 14.25 -17.11 0.26
N GLN A 286 13.50 -16.40 -0.61
CA GLN A 286 14.03 -15.24 -1.33
C GLN A 286 14.00 -13.97 -0.47
N PHE A 287 13.22 -13.96 0.61
CA PHE A 287 13.05 -12.79 1.46
C PHE A 287 13.98 -12.86 2.66
N SER A 288 14.59 -11.73 3.00
CA SER A 288 15.39 -11.55 4.21
C SER A 288 14.86 -10.38 5.03
N ASP A 289 15.24 -10.32 6.30
CA ASP A 289 14.90 -9.23 7.22
C ASP A 289 15.84 -8.01 7.10
N SER A 290 16.71 -7.99 6.08
CA SER A 290 17.59 -6.86 5.78
C SER A 290 16.93 -5.88 4.82
N TYR A 291 16.94 -4.59 5.18
CA TYR A 291 16.50 -3.51 4.29
C TYR A 291 17.46 -3.29 3.10
N GLU A 292 18.60 -3.97 3.06
CA GLU A 292 19.54 -3.89 1.94
C GLU A 292 19.19 -4.88 0.81
N ASP A 293 18.31 -5.85 1.10
CA ASP A 293 17.93 -6.88 0.14
C ASP A 293 16.70 -6.48 -0.68
N LYS A 294 16.69 -6.92 -1.96
CA LYS A 294 15.60 -6.61 -2.90
C LYS A 294 14.25 -7.16 -2.47
N PHE A 295 14.28 -8.31 -1.79
CA PHE A 295 13.10 -8.99 -1.25
C PHE A 295 13.17 -8.89 0.27
N TYR A 296 12.52 -7.87 0.80
CA TYR A 296 12.63 -7.48 2.19
C TYR A 296 11.37 -7.90 2.95
N VAL A 297 11.55 -8.68 4.01
CA VAL A 297 10.51 -8.96 5.01
C VAL A 297 10.68 -8.02 6.20
N SER A 298 9.91 -6.93 6.16
CA SER A 298 9.90 -5.89 7.18
C SER A 298 8.96 -6.25 8.35
N LYS A 299 8.99 -5.40 9.38
CA LYS A 299 8.03 -5.39 10.49
C LYS A 299 7.10 -4.15 10.44
N CYS A 300 7.02 -3.53 9.26
CA CYS A 300 6.19 -2.38 8.97
C CYS A 300 4.70 -2.74 9.01
N ASN A 301 3.86 -1.87 9.56
CA ASN A 301 2.43 -1.94 9.28
C ASN A 301 2.15 -1.57 7.80
N HIS A 302 0.92 -1.78 7.33
CA HIS A 302 0.54 -1.55 5.94
C HIS A 302 0.72 -0.10 5.43
N ALA A 303 0.66 0.91 6.33
CA ALA A 303 0.93 2.31 5.96
C ALA A 303 2.42 2.64 5.92
N ASP A 304 3.22 2.06 6.82
CA ASP A 304 4.66 2.29 6.85
C ASP A 304 5.33 1.76 5.57
N THR A 305 4.84 0.67 5.00
CA THR A 305 5.31 0.18 3.69
C THR A 305 5.01 1.14 2.54
N ALA A 306 4.10 2.10 2.72
CA ALA A 306 3.85 3.18 1.77
C ALA A 306 4.67 4.44 2.09
N PHE A 307 5.69 4.33 2.94
CA PHE A 307 6.60 5.41 3.35
C PHE A 307 5.97 6.50 4.23
N LEU A 308 4.69 6.38 4.61
CA LEU A 308 3.92 7.46 5.24
C LEU A 308 4.51 7.96 6.56
N ASN A 309 5.29 7.14 7.26
CA ASN A 309 5.90 7.49 8.55
C ASN A 309 7.44 7.44 8.51
N GLY A 310 8.05 7.35 7.32
CA GLY A 310 9.50 7.33 7.17
C GLY A 310 10.16 6.03 7.67
N ASN A 311 11.35 6.16 8.26
CA ASN A 311 12.11 5.05 8.85
C ASN A 311 11.97 5.06 10.38
N SER A 312 11.94 3.89 11.01
CA SER A 312 12.12 3.79 12.47
C SER A 312 13.54 4.21 12.84
N TYR A 313 13.71 4.98 13.92
CA TYR A 313 15.02 5.35 14.43
C TYR A 313 15.74 4.21 15.17
N PHE A 314 15.01 3.24 15.70
CA PHE A 314 15.52 2.25 16.65
C PHE A 314 15.39 0.79 16.19
N ARG A 315 14.71 0.55 15.05
CA ARG A 315 14.44 -0.79 14.53
C ARG A 315 14.83 -0.88 13.06
N ASP A 316 15.90 -1.61 12.76
CA ASP A 316 16.35 -1.79 11.38
C ASP A 316 15.39 -2.63 10.54
N SER A 317 14.57 -3.45 11.20
CA SER A 317 13.45 -4.17 10.59
C SER A 317 12.28 -3.26 10.15
N ILE A 318 12.37 -1.94 10.32
CA ILE A 318 11.34 -0.96 9.95
C ILE A 318 12.01 0.24 9.27
N ARG A 319 12.66 -0.03 8.13
CA ARG A 319 13.38 0.98 7.33
C ARG A 319 12.85 1.06 5.89
N PRO A 320 11.55 1.29 5.65
CA PRO A 320 10.97 1.23 4.31
C PRO A 320 11.56 2.27 3.35
N VAL A 321 11.77 3.52 3.82
CA VAL A 321 12.37 4.57 3.00
C VAL A 321 13.83 4.25 2.69
N LYS A 322 14.59 3.78 3.68
CA LYS A 322 16.00 3.40 3.47
C LYS A 322 16.12 2.22 2.51
N TRP A 323 15.24 1.24 2.62
CA TRP A 323 15.16 0.13 1.68
C TRP A 323 15.03 0.65 0.25
N PHE A 324 14.09 1.55 -0.01
CA PHE A 324 13.89 2.12 -1.35
C PHE A 324 15.08 2.95 -1.84
N GLU A 325 15.67 3.79 -0.98
CA GLU A 325 16.88 4.58 -1.30
C GLU A 325 18.05 3.72 -1.79
N CYS A 326 18.22 2.54 -1.20
CA CYS A 326 19.40 1.68 -1.41
C CYS A 326 19.15 0.56 -2.43
N LEU A 327 17.92 0.45 -2.94
CA LEU A 327 17.41 -0.70 -3.70
C LEU A 327 18.00 -0.82 -5.11
N LEU A 328 18.11 0.30 -5.82
CA LEU A 328 18.31 0.38 -7.27
C LEU A 328 19.59 1.09 -7.67
#